data_AF-A0A937M6S7-F1
#
_entry.id   AF-A0A937M6S7-F1
#
_cell.length_a   1.000
_cell.length_b   1.000
_cell.length_c   1.000
_cell.angle_alpha   90.00
_cell.angle_beta   90.00
_cell.angle_gamma   90.00
#
_symmetry.space_group_name_H-M   'P 1'
#
loop_
_entity.id
_entity.type
_entity.pdbx_description
1 polymer ?
#
loop_
_entity_poly.entity_id
_entity_poly.type
_entity_poly.pdbx_seq_one_letter_code
_entity_poly.pdbx_strand_id
1 'polypeptide(L)'
;MLNLKNAKRAILVMGVISVAIALLHTFIDQSYVGAMIGISSASVFYYLHRNPMMLMAKSWAEFGELADNSRDQKFVWGFLAYHAIMLAAILYIWLV
;
A
#
# COMPACT_ATOMS: atom_id res chain seq x y z
N MET A 1 -13.45 -5.52 -19.60
CA MET A 1 -13.45 -4.13 -19.10
C MET A 1 -13.53 -4.15 -17.58
N LEU A 2 -12.54 -3.61 -16.87
CA LEU A 2 -12.59 -3.52 -15.41
C LEU A 2 -13.69 -2.50 -15.04
N ASN A 3 -14.71 -2.92 -14.30
CA ASN A 3 -15.69 -1.98 -13.74
C ASN A 3 -15.25 -1.55 -12.33
N LEU A 4 -15.76 -0.41 -11.85
CA LEU A 4 -15.36 0.16 -10.57
C LEU A 4 -15.56 -0.81 -9.38
N LYS A 5 -16.59 -1.65 -9.45
CA LYS A 5 -16.87 -2.68 -8.42
C LYS A 5 -15.75 -3.72 -8.35
N ASN A 6 -15.29 -4.20 -9.50
CA ASN A 6 -14.21 -5.17 -9.59
C ASN A 6 -12.86 -4.54 -9.24
N ALA A 7 -12.63 -3.28 -9.63
CA ALA A 7 -11.43 -2.52 -9.25
C ALA A 7 -11.31 -2.40 -7.72
N LYS A 8 -12.38 -1.99 -7.03
CA LYS A 8 -12.42 -1.91 -5.56
C LYS A 8 -12.12 -3.25 -4.88
N ARG A 9 -12.69 -4.34 -5.41
CA ARG A 9 -12.45 -5.70 -4.89
C ARG A 9 -11.01 -6.13 -5.09
N ALA A 10 -10.45 -5.89 -6.27
CA ALA A 10 -9.05 -6.20 -6.55
C ALA A 10 -8.10 -5.44 -5.62
N ILE A 11 -8.32 -4.12 -5.45
CA ILE A 11 -7.52 -3.31 -4.52
C ILE A 11 -7.59 -3.85 -3.09
N LEU A 12 -8.80 -4.20 -2.62
CA LEU A 12 -8.97 -4.73 -1.27
C LEU A 12 -8.18 -6.03 -1.08
N VAL A 13 -8.28 -6.94 -2.04
CA VAL A 13 -7.54 -8.21 -2.03
C VAL A 13 -6.04 -7.95 -2.03
N MET A 14 -5.55 -7.05 -2.88
CA MET A 14 -4.12 -6.69 -2.92
C MET A 14 -3.64 -6.03 -1.63
N GLY A 15 -4.48 -5.23 -0.98
CA GLY A 15 -4.20 -4.67 0.34
C GLY A 15 -4.03 -5.76 1.39
N VAL A 16 -4.95 -6.74 1.43
CA VAL A 16 -4.86 -7.89 2.36
C VAL A 16 -3.61 -8.72 2.08
N ILE A 17 -3.31 -9.02 0.82
CA ILE A 17 -2.09 -9.76 0.44
C ILE A 17 -0.84 -8.99 0.89
N SER A 18 -0.81 -7.67 0.72
CA SER A 18 0.34 -6.84 1.12
C SER A 18 0.56 -6.88 2.63
N VAL A 19 -0.52 -6.85 3.42
CA VAL A 19 -0.43 -7.03 4.88
C VAL A 19 0.09 -8.44 5.22
N ALA A 20 -0.41 -9.48 4.55
CA ALA A 20 0.07 -10.84 4.77
C ALA A 20 1.57 -10.99 4.45
N ILE A 21 2.04 -10.39 3.36
CA ILE A 21 3.47 -10.34 2.98
C ILE A 21 4.29 -9.59 4.04
N ALA A 22 3.78 -8.46 4.52
CA ALA A 22 4.43 -7.69 5.59
C ALA A 22 4.61 -8.55 6.85
N LEU A 23 3.56 -9.26 7.28
CA LEU A 23 3.60 -10.14 8.45
C LEU A 23 4.55 -11.33 8.24
N LEU A 24 4.45 -12.03 7.10
CA LEU A 24 5.30 -13.17 6.76
C LEU A 24 6.78 -12.79 6.83
N HIS A 25 7.17 -11.71 6.15
CA HIS A 25 8.58 -11.32 6.10
C HIS A 25 9.07 -10.59 7.36
N THR A 26 8.18 -10.05 8.19
CA THR A 26 8.58 -9.49 9.49
C THR A 26 8.78 -10.60 10.51
N PHE A 27 7.85 -11.55 10.62
CA PHE A 27 7.79 -12.49 11.74
C PHE A 27 8.30 -13.91 11.44
N ILE A 28 8.33 -14.33 10.18
CA ILE A 28 8.69 -15.70 9.79
C ILE A 28 9.99 -15.70 8.99
N ASP A 29 10.03 -15.02 7.84
CA ASP A 29 11.22 -15.04 6.97
C ASP A 29 12.29 -14.03 7.39
N GLN A 30 11.92 -13.05 8.23
CA GLN A 30 12.81 -12.00 8.75
C GLN A 30 13.60 -11.27 7.65
N SER A 31 12.95 -10.99 6.52
CA SER A 31 13.54 -10.29 5.38
C SER A 31 13.18 -8.82 5.42
N TYR A 32 14.18 -7.94 5.62
CA TYR A 32 14.00 -6.49 5.60
C TYR A 32 13.31 -6.01 4.32
N VAL A 33 13.79 -6.49 3.16
CA VAL A 33 13.26 -6.09 1.85
C VAL A 33 11.81 -6.55 1.71
N GLY A 34 11.51 -7.81 2.08
CA GLY A 34 10.15 -8.34 2.02
C GLY A 34 9.18 -7.58 2.93
N ALA A 35 9.59 -7.29 4.17
CA ALA A 35 8.79 -6.53 5.13
C ALA A 35 8.51 -5.10 4.63
N MET A 36 9.54 -4.41 4.15
CA MET A 36 9.42 -3.06 3.56
C MET A 36 8.45 -3.01 2.38
N ILE A 37 8.56 -3.98 1.47
CA ILE A 37 7.67 -4.10 0.32
C ILE A 37 6.23 -4.31 0.77
N GLY A 38 6.00 -5.24 1.71
CA GLY A 38 4.66 -5.52 2.23
C GLY A 38 4.02 -4.29 2.90
N ILE A 39 4.73 -3.63 3.81
CA ILE A 39 4.22 -2.46 4.55
C ILE A 39 3.92 -1.31 3.59
N SER A 40 4.84 -1.00 2.67
CA SER A 40 4.66 0.08 1.70
C SER A 40 3.52 -0.21 0.73
N SER A 41 3.43 -1.45 0.24
CA SER A 41 2.33 -1.88 -0.64
C SER A 41 0.99 -1.81 0.06
N ALA A 42 0.90 -2.23 1.33
CA ALA A 42 -0.33 -2.14 2.10
C ALA A 42 -0.81 -0.68 2.25
N SER A 43 0.11 0.25 2.49
CA SER A 43 -0.19 1.69 2.56
C SER A 43 -0.70 2.22 1.21
N VAL A 44 -0.03 1.88 0.11
CA VAL A 44 -0.45 2.30 -1.24
C VAL A 44 -1.80 1.71 -1.63
N PHE A 45 -2.05 0.43 -1.37
CA PHE A 45 -3.35 -0.18 -1.68
C PHE A 45 -4.47 0.36 -0.80
N TYR A 46 -4.19 0.76 0.45
CA TYR A 46 -5.16 1.49 1.26
C TYR A 46 -5.50 2.86 0.65
N TYR A 47 -4.50 3.60 0.16
CA TYR A 47 -4.72 4.83 -0.59
C TYR A 47 -5.59 4.61 -1.85
N LEU A 48 -5.27 3.60 -2.66
CA LEU A 48 -6.05 3.26 -3.85
C LEU A 48 -7.48 2.81 -3.49
N HIS A 49 -7.67 2.16 -2.35
CA HIS A 49 -8.99 1.74 -1.88
C HIS A 49 -9.88 2.95 -1.62
N ARG A 50 -9.28 4.03 -1.09
CA ARG A 50 -9.91 5.31 -0.80
C ARG A 50 -10.11 6.17 -2.06
N ASN A 51 -9.27 5.97 -3.08
CA ASN A 51 -9.29 6.71 -4.36
C ASN A 51 -9.40 5.75 -5.56
N PRO A 52 -10.48 4.96 -5.68
CA PRO A 52 -10.58 3.87 -6.66
C PRO A 52 -10.70 4.35 -8.11
N MET A 53 -11.05 5.62 -8.34
CA MET A 53 -11.09 6.23 -9.66
C MET A 53 -9.70 6.30 -10.32
N MET A 54 -8.63 6.28 -9.54
CA MET A 54 -7.25 6.21 -10.03
C MET A 54 -7.02 5.03 -10.98
N LEU A 55 -7.66 3.89 -10.73
CA LEU A 55 -7.54 2.69 -11.58
C LEU A 55 -8.42 2.73 -12.84
N MET A 56 -9.25 3.77 -12.97
CA MET A 56 -10.14 3.97 -14.11
C MET A 56 -9.59 5.01 -15.09
N ALA A 57 -8.47 5.68 -14.75
CA ALA A 57 -7.82 6.65 -15.61
C ALA A 57 -7.43 6.03 -16.95
N LYS A 58 -7.76 6.70 -18.05
CA LYS A 58 -7.50 6.23 -19.42
C LYS A 58 -6.17 6.75 -19.96
N SER A 59 -5.59 7.75 -19.31
CA SER A 59 -4.33 8.39 -19.70
C SER A 59 -3.52 8.81 -18.48
N TRP A 60 -2.23 9.06 -18.69
CA TRP A 60 -1.36 9.61 -17.65
C TRP A 60 -1.77 11.01 -17.21
N ALA A 61 -2.33 11.83 -18.11
CA ALA A 61 -2.84 13.15 -17.77
C ALA A 61 -4.05 13.06 -16.82
N GLU A 62 -5.03 12.21 -17.14
CA GLU A 62 -6.18 11.95 -16.28
C GLU A 62 -5.76 11.35 -14.92
N PHE A 63 -4.78 10.45 -14.93
CA PHE A 63 -4.23 9.89 -13.69
C PHE A 63 -3.58 10.98 -12.82
N GLY A 64 -2.80 11.88 -13.42
CA GLY A 64 -2.16 13.00 -12.71
C GLY A 64 -3.18 13.93 -12.08
N GLU A 65 -4.22 14.32 -12.82
CA GLU A 65 -5.30 15.16 -12.30
C GLU A 65 -6.05 14.48 -11.14
N LEU A 66 -6.33 13.18 -11.25
CA LEU A 66 -6.94 12.41 -10.17
C LEU A 66 -6.00 12.27 -8.96
N ALA A 67 -4.68 12.14 -9.19
CA ALA A 67 -3.69 12.03 -8.13
C ALA A 67 -3.58 13.34 -7.35
N ASP A 68 -3.50 14.48 -8.04
CA ASP A 68 -3.37 15.81 -7.44
C ASP A 68 -4.59 16.17 -6.59
N ASN A 69 -5.78 15.73 -7.02
CA ASN A 69 -7.05 15.95 -6.31
C ASN A 69 -7.42 14.82 -5.34
N SER A 70 -6.59 13.79 -5.22
CA SER A 70 -6.88 12.62 -4.39
C SER A 70 -6.84 12.95 -2.89
N ARG A 71 -7.63 12.21 -2.12
CA ARG A 71 -7.60 12.31 -0.65
C ARG A 71 -6.50 11.43 -0.11
N ASP A 72 -6.04 11.74 1.10
CA ASP A 72 -5.18 10.85 1.88
C ASP A 72 -3.81 10.52 1.21
N GLN A 73 -3.26 11.44 0.39
CA GLN A 73 -1.94 11.28 -0.26
C GLN A 73 -0.78 10.93 0.70
N LYS A 74 -0.93 11.23 2.00
CA LYS A 74 0.01 10.85 3.07
C LYS A 74 0.32 9.34 3.13
N PHE A 75 -0.58 8.48 2.65
CA PHE A 75 -0.32 7.03 2.59
C PHE A 75 0.63 6.64 1.44
N VAL A 76 0.86 7.52 0.47
CA VAL A 76 1.87 7.35 -0.58
C VAL A 76 3.19 8.01 -0.16
N TRP A 77 3.13 9.24 0.34
CA TRP A 77 4.33 10.00 0.72
C TRP A 77 4.95 9.58 2.06
N GLY A 78 4.17 8.91 2.90
CA GLY A 78 4.54 8.58 4.27
C GLY A 78 3.86 9.48 5.29
N PHE A 79 3.63 8.91 6.47
CA PHE A 79 3.09 9.59 7.65
C PHE A 79 3.70 8.95 8.88
N LEU A 80 3.56 9.61 10.05
CA LEU A 80 4.27 9.20 11.26
C LEU A 80 4.04 7.73 11.63
N ALA A 81 2.80 7.22 11.55
CA ALA A 81 2.54 5.83 11.90
C ALA A 81 3.12 4.84 10.88
N TYR A 82 3.16 5.19 9.58
CA TYR A 82 3.86 4.39 8.58
C TYR A 82 5.35 4.23 8.92
N HIS A 83 6.02 5.34 9.26
CA HIS A 83 7.43 5.29 9.64
C HIS A 83 7.66 4.54 10.95
N ALA A 84 6.75 4.67 11.91
CA ALA A 84 6.82 3.93 13.17
C ALA A 84 6.67 2.41 12.95
N ILE A 85 5.72 1.98 12.13
CA ILE A 85 5.53 0.56 11.77
C ILE A 85 6.75 0.02 11.03
N MET A 86 7.26 0.80 10.07
CA MET A 86 8.48 0.45 9.34
C MET A 86 9.66 0.26 10.31
N LEU A 87 9.92 1.24 11.17
CA LEU A 87 11.01 1.16 12.14
C LEU A 87 10.82 -0.04 13.08
N ALA A 88 9.60 -0.28 13.57
CA ALA A 88 9.31 -1.42 14.44
C ALA A 88 9.59 -2.76 13.75
N ALA A 89 9.21 -2.91 12.47
CA ALA A 89 9.50 -4.13 11.72
C ALA A 89 10.99 -4.34 11.51
N ILE A 90 11.73 -3.28 11.14
CA ILE A 90 13.19 -3.34 11.00
C ILE A 90 13.84 -3.72 12.34
N LEU A 91 13.45 -3.07 13.44
CA LEU A 91 14.00 -3.37 14.76
C LEU A 91 13.67 -4.79 15.21
N TYR A 92 12.47 -5.29 14.92
CA TYR A 92 12.11 -6.67 15.23
C TYR A 92 13.02 -7.66 14.49
N ILE A 93 13.16 -7.50 13.17
CA ILE A 93 14.02 -8.36 12.34
C ILE A 93 15.49 -8.28 12.79
N TRP A 94 15.95 -7.11 13.23
CA TRP A 94 17.32 -6.93 13.69
C TRP A 94 17.60 -7.63 15.02
N LEU A 95 16.64 -7.60 15.94
CA LEU A 95 16.83 -8.04 17.31
C LEU A 95 16.53 -9.53 17.54
N VAL A 96 15.76 -10.15 16.64
CA VAL A 96 15.35 -11.56 16.71
C VAL A 96 16.10 -12.37 15.69
#